data_AF-A0ABD3WB30-F1
#
_entry.id   AF-A0ABD3WB30-F1
#
_cell.length_a   1.000
_cell.length_b   1.000
_cell.length_c   1.000
_cell.angle_alpha   90.00
_cell.angle_beta   90.00
_cell.angle_gamma   90.00
#
_symmetry.space_group_name_H-M   'P 1'
#
loop_
_entity.id
_entity.type
_entity.pdbx_description
1 polymer ?
#
loop_
_entity_poly.entity_id
_entity_poly.type
_entity_poly.pdbx_seq_one_letter_code
_entity_poly.pdbx_strand_id
1 'polypeptide(L)'
;MRTRIVAELTLNEEYNLNETNLIKGEVANTEKVGSLIKAYAMYSEEYMHDGKLTSDKIRDIYEREVLKITKEKVYMGIWQIHALSSVLGMSLRSIYHELGNPVVRRHLNRTV
;
A
#
# COMPACT_ATOMS: atom_id res chain seq x y z
N MET A 1 -3.84 13.60 -14.22
CA MET A 1 -2.85 12.70 -13.58
C MET A 1 -3.53 11.64 -12.72
N ARG A 2 -4.39 12.02 -11.75
CA ARG A 2 -5.14 11.08 -10.89
C ARG A 2 -5.92 10.01 -11.67
N THR A 3 -6.69 10.38 -12.70
CA THR A 3 -7.45 9.43 -13.53
C THR A 3 -6.58 8.36 -14.20
N ARG A 4 -5.35 8.73 -14.62
CA ARG A 4 -4.42 7.77 -15.25
C ARG A 4 -3.89 6.77 -14.22
N ILE A 5 -3.60 7.23 -13.00
CA ILE A 5 -3.17 6.36 -11.90
C ILE A 5 -4.30 5.39 -11.51
N VAL A 6 -5.54 5.87 -11.43
CA VAL A 6 -6.71 5.00 -11.19
C VAL A 6 -6.83 3.95 -12.29
N ALA A 7 -6.84 4.37 -13.55
CA ALA A 7 -6.96 3.45 -14.68
C ALA A 7 -5.85 2.38 -14.67
N GLU A 8 -4.60 2.78 -14.44
CA GLU A 8 -3.47 1.86 -14.35
C GLU A 8 -3.64 0.83 -13.23
N LEU A 9 -4.02 1.30 -12.04
CA LEU A 9 -4.22 0.43 -10.87
C LEU A 9 -5.39 -0.53 -11.08
N THR A 10 -6.52 -0.04 -11.59
CA THR A 10 -7.70 -0.90 -11.86
C THR A 10 -7.44 -1.92 -12.96
N LEU A 11 -6.73 -1.55 -14.04
CA LEU A 11 -6.43 -2.48 -15.14
C LEU A 11 -5.37 -3.52 -14.78
N ASN A 12 -4.50 -3.22 -13.82
CA ASN A 12 -3.39 -4.07 -13.40
C ASN A 12 -3.53 -4.52 -11.94
N GLU A 13 -4.77 -4.70 -11.45
CA GLU A 13 -5.01 -5.08 -10.05
C GLU A 13 -4.25 -6.35 -9.67
N GLU A 14 -4.38 -7.41 -10.47
CA GLU A 14 -3.72 -8.70 -10.20
C GLU A 14 -2.20 -8.55 -10.12
N TYR A 15 -1.62 -7.64 -10.90
CA TYR A 15 -0.20 -7.34 -10.87
C TYR A 15 0.20 -6.65 -9.56
N ASN A 16 -0.61 -5.68 -9.11
CA ASN A 16 -0.38 -4.88 -7.90
C ASN A 16 -0.71 -5.64 -6.60
N LEU A 17 -1.52 -6.70 -6.67
CA LEU A 17 -1.81 -7.62 -5.59
C LEU A 17 -0.96 -8.91 -5.65
N ASN A 18 0.14 -8.88 -6.41
CA ASN A 18 1.08 -10.00 -6.51
C ASN A 18 2.38 -9.70 -5.76
N GLU A 19 2.64 -10.49 -4.73
CA GLU A 19 3.76 -10.34 -3.82
C GLU A 19 5.10 -10.40 -4.56
N THR A 20 5.22 -11.32 -5.52
CA THR A 20 6.42 -11.48 -6.35
C THR A 20 6.72 -10.23 -7.17
N ASN A 21 5.70 -9.50 -7.61
CA ASN A 21 5.91 -8.26 -8.36
C ASN A 21 6.31 -7.10 -7.46
N LEU A 22 5.66 -6.97 -6.30
CA LEU A 22 5.97 -5.90 -5.35
C LEU A 22 7.41 -6.00 -4.80
N ILE A 23 7.92 -7.24 -4.62
CA ILE A 23 9.29 -7.48 -4.13
C ILE A 23 10.37 -7.20 -5.18
N LYS A 24 10.04 -7.11 -6.49
CA LYS A 24 11.04 -6.79 -7.53
C LYS A 24 11.74 -5.43 -7.31
N GLY A 25 11.11 -4.53 -6.56
CA GLY A 25 11.70 -3.25 -6.15
C GLY A 25 12.60 -3.32 -4.90
N GLU A 26 12.62 -4.44 -4.18
CA GLU A 26 13.48 -4.61 -3.00
C GLU A 26 14.89 -5.10 -3.38
N VAL A 27 15.89 -4.40 -2.88
CA VAL A 27 17.29 -4.77 -3.06
C VAL A 27 17.63 -5.94 -2.12
N ALA A 28 17.54 -7.16 -2.66
CA ALA A 28 18.28 -8.39 -2.34
C ALA A 28 18.46 -8.87 -0.87
N ASN A 29 17.86 -8.26 0.15
CA ASN A 29 18.26 -8.51 1.55
C ASN A 29 17.10 -8.63 2.56
N THR A 30 16.02 -9.31 2.18
CA THR A 30 14.82 -9.41 3.01
C THR A 30 14.30 -10.84 3.10
N GLU A 31 15.11 -11.76 3.64
CA GLU A 31 14.69 -13.13 4.02
C GLU A 31 13.57 -13.18 5.09
N LYS A 32 13.06 -12.02 5.58
CA LYS A 32 12.05 -11.96 6.66
C LYS A 32 11.05 -10.82 6.55
N VAL A 33 10.77 -10.28 5.36
CA VAL A 33 9.67 -9.31 5.24
C VAL A 33 8.39 -10.11 5.05
N GLY A 34 7.50 -10.08 6.07
CA GLY A 34 6.16 -10.63 5.93
C GLY A 34 5.42 -9.99 4.74
N SER A 35 4.36 -10.63 4.25
CA SER A 35 3.64 -10.20 3.02
C SER A 35 3.47 -8.67 2.94
N LEU A 36 4.15 -8.07 1.98
CA LEU A 36 4.14 -6.64 1.68
C LEU A 36 2.75 -6.18 1.28
N ILE A 37 1.98 -7.05 0.62
CA ILE A 37 0.56 -6.80 0.33
C ILE A 37 -0.22 -6.55 1.61
N LYS A 38 -0.02 -7.40 2.63
CA LYS A 38 -0.68 -7.21 3.93
C LYS A 38 -0.26 -5.91 4.58
N ALA A 39 1.03 -5.59 4.52
CA ALA A 39 1.52 -4.31 5.04
C ALA A 39 0.88 -3.11 4.31
N TYR A 40 0.78 -3.16 2.98
CA TYR A 40 0.14 -2.11 2.18
C TYR A 40 -1.33 -1.95 2.56
N ALA A 41 -2.06 -3.06 2.65
CA ALA A 41 -3.45 -3.03 3.12
C ALA A 41 -3.56 -2.40 4.52
N MET A 42 -2.68 -2.74 5.46
CA MET A 42 -2.70 -2.15 6.82
C MET A 42 -2.37 -0.66 6.84
N TYR A 43 -1.63 -0.14 5.86
CA TYR A 43 -1.36 1.30 5.73
C TYR A 43 -2.53 2.08 5.13
N SER A 44 -3.47 1.39 4.48
CA SER A 44 -4.70 2.00 3.98
C SER A 44 -5.51 2.62 5.11
N GLU A 45 -6.20 3.72 4.80
CA GLU A 45 -7.23 4.28 5.68
C GLU A 45 -8.52 3.43 5.66
N GLU A 46 -8.69 2.59 4.65
CA GLU A 46 -9.85 1.69 4.50
C GLU A 46 -9.66 0.38 5.29
N TYR A 47 -8.52 0.21 5.95
CA TYR A 47 -8.25 -0.94 6.82
C TYR A 47 -8.89 -0.76 8.19
N MET A 48 -9.77 -1.70 8.53
CA MET A 48 -10.36 -1.85 9.85
C MET A 48 -9.72 -3.05 10.54
N HIS A 49 -9.42 -2.91 11.83
CA HIS A 49 -8.85 -3.99 12.64
C HIS A 49 -9.94 -4.97 13.12
N ASP A 50 -10.69 -5.56 12.18
CA ASP A 50 -11.86 -6.40 12.45
C ASP A 50 -11.64 -7.87 12.03
N GLY A 51 -10.51 -8.44 12.48
CA GLY A 51 -10.19 -9.85 12.33
C GLY A 51 -9.06 -10.14 11.34
N LYS A 52 -9.02 -11.37 10.82
CA LYS A 52 -7.94 -11.84 9.94
C LYS A 52 -8.01 -11.14 8.58
N LEU A 53 -6.86 -10.66 8.12
CA LEU A 53 -6.69 -10.07 6.80
C LEU A 53 -6.55 -11.19 5.75
N THR A 54 -7.66 -11.54 5.11
CA THR A 54 -7.75 -12.52 4.00
C THR A 54 -7.48 -11.84 2.66
N SER A 55 -7.20 -12.62 1.62
CA SER A 55 -6.98 -12.11 0.26
C SER A 55 -8.18 -11.30 -0.26
N ASP A 56 -9.41 -11.74 0.04
CA ASP A 56 -10.62 -11.01 -0.37
C ASP A 56 -10.76 -9.67 0.33
N LYS A 57 -10.46 -9.59 1.65
CA LYS A 57 -10.45 -8.32 2.38
C LYS A 57 -9.39 -7.36 1.83
N ILE A 58 -8.22 -7.89 1.45
CA ILE A 58 -7.14 -7.08 0.86
C ILE A 58 -7.60 -6.50 -0.48
N ARG A 59 -8.20 -7.32 -1.34
CA ARG A 59 -8.74 -6.86 -2.63
C ARG A 59 -9.79 -5.78 -2.44
N ASP A 60 -10.72 -5.98 -1.52
CA ASP A 60 -11.77 -5.03 -1.19
C ASP A 60 -11.20 -3.69 -0.64
N ILE A 61 -10.17 -3.74 0.22
CA ILE A 61 -9.43 -2.55 0.67
C ILE A 61 -8.74 -1.85 -0.51
N TYR A 62 -8.09 -2.62 -1.39
CA TYR A 62 -7.40 -2.10 -2.57
C TYR A 62 -8.37 -1.35 -3.49
N GLU A 63 -9.48 -1.98 -3.86
CA GLU A 63 -10.50 -1.39 -4.74
C GLU A 63 -11.05 -0.08 -4.14
N ARG A 64 -11.39 -0.09 -2.84
CA ARG A 64 -11.84 1.11 -2.15
C ARG A 64 -10.80 2.21 -2.18
N GLU A 65 -9.54 1.92 -1.85
CA GLU A 65 -8.46 2.91 -1.85
C GLU A 65 -8.23 3.50 -3.25
N VAL A 66 -8.15 2.65 -4.28
CA VAL A 66 -7.94 3.07 -5.67
C VAL A 66 -9.08 3.97 -6.16
N LEU A 67 -10.33 3.64 -5.83
CA LEU A 67 -11.47 4.46 -6.23
C LEU A 67 -11.58 5.74 -5.40
N LYS A 68 -11.16 5.73 -4.13
CA LYS A 68 -11.24 6.89 -3.22
C LYS A 68 -10.52 8.12 -3.77
N ILE A 69 -9.41 7.94 -4.49
CA ILE A 69 -8.62 9.06 -5.03
C ILE A 69 -9.32 9.84 -6.15
N THR A 70 -10.44 9.32 -6.68
CA THR A 70 -11.32 10.05 -7.60
C THR A 70 -12.07 11.19 -6.91
N LYS A 71 -12.19 11.15 -5.58
CA LYS A 71 -12.84 12.19 -4.77
C LYS A 71 -11.91 13.38 -4.55
N GLU A 72 -12.51 14.57 -4.43
CA GLU A 72 -11.76 15.78 -4.09
C GLU A 72 -11.17 15.71 -2.68
N LYS A 73 -10.05 16.40 -2.47
CA LYS A 73 -9.37 16.53 -1.17
C LYS A 73 -8.90 15.21 -0.54
N VAL A 74 -8.82 14.14 -1.33
CA VAL A 74 -8.21 12.86 -0.91
C VAL A 74 -6.73 12.82 -1.28
N TYR A 75 -5.92 12.25 -0.38
CA TYR A 75 -4.51 11.97 -0.58
C TYR A 75 -4.29 10.63 -1.28
N MET A 76 -3.16 10.49 -1.96
CA MET A 76 -2.74 9.20 -2.53
C MET A 76 -2.33 8.25 -1.39
N GLY A 77 -2.82 7.02 -1.45
CA GLY A 77 -2.42 5.94 -0.57
C GLY A 77 -1.18 5.20 -1.10
N ILE A 78 -0.84 4.11 -0.41
CA ILE A 78 0.43 3.40 -0.63
C ILE A 78 0.51 2.77 -2.02
N TRP A 79 -0.60 2.26 -2.56
CA TRP A 79 -0.60 1.67 -3.90
C TRP A 79 -0.43 2.71 -5.01
N GLN A 80 -0.99 3.92 -4.86
CA GLN A 80 -0.77 5.00 -5.82
C GLN A 80 0.67 5.50 -5.78
N ILE A 81 1.23 5.62 -4.57
CA ILE A 81 2.64 6.01 -4.38
C ILE A 81 3.58 4.94 -4.97
N HIS A 82 3.25 3.65 -4.79
CA HIS A 82 3.97 2.54 -5.40
C HIS A 82 3.94 2.61 -6.93
N ALA A 83 2.75 2.68 -7.54
CA ALA A 83 2.63 2.75 -9.00
C ALA A 83 3.38 3.96 -9.59
N LEU A 84 3.30 5.12 -8.93
CA LEU A 84 4.06 6.30 -9.35
C LEU A 84 5.57 6.07 -9.27
N SER A 85 6.05 5.47 -8.18
CA SER A 85 7.48 5.18 -7.99
C SER A 85 8.02 4.19 -9.02
N SER A 86 7.22 3.19 -9.38
CA SER A 86 7.56 2.18 -10.40
C SER A 86 7.71 2.82 -11.77
N VAL A 87 6.81 3.74 -12.14
CA VAL A 87 6.91 4.50 -13.40
C VAL A 87 8.13 5.42 -13.40
N LEU A 88 8.46 6.05 -12.28
CA LEU A 88 9.59 6.96 -12.16
C LEU A 88 10.94 6.26 -11.96
N GLY A 89 10.96 4.94 -11.72
CA GLY A 89 12.17 4.19 -11.39
C GLY A 89 12.82 4.65 -10.08
N MET A 90 12.02 5.14 -9.11
CA MET A 90 12.51 5.71 -7.86
C MET A 90 12.25 4.79 -6.67
N SER A 91 13.20 4.70 -5.74
CA SER A 91 12.99 3.99 -4.49
C SER A 91 12.05 4.76 -3.56
N LEU A 92 11.02 4.10 -3.04
CA LEU A 92 10.20 4.65 -1.97
C LEU A 92 10.90 4.53 -0.63
N ARG A 93 11.01 5.65 0.09
CA ARG A 93 11.47 5.68 1.47
C ARG A 93 10.39 6.34 2.31
N SER A 94 9.84 5.60 3.26
CA SER A 94 8.93 6.17 4.24
C SER A 94 9.75 6.95 5.27
N ILE A 95 9.54 8.25 5.34
CA ILE A 95 10.23 9.14 6.28
C ILE A 95 9.18 9.73 7.21
N TYR A 96 9.19 9.29 8.46
CA TYR A 96 8.42 9.92 9.52
C TYR A 96 9.34 10.88 10.28
N HIS A 97 9.37 12.14 9.86
CA HIS A 97 10.32 13.13 10.42
C HIS A 97 10.21 13.32 11.93
N GLU A 98 9.04 13.10 12.53
CA GLU A 98 8.82 13.28 13.97
C GLU A 98 8.84 11.96 14.79
N LEU A 99 8.89 10.79 14.12
CA LEU A 99 8.48 9.54 14.74
C LEU A 99 9.45 8.38 14.48
N GLY A 100 10.66 8.51 15.03
CA GLY A 100 11.57 7.37 15.25
C GLY A 100 11.09 6.37 16.31
N ASN A 101 9.80 6.32 16.67
CA ASN A 101 9.32 5.65 17.88
C ASN A 101 8.30 4.51 17.59
N PRO A 102 8.53 3.28 18.09
CA PRO A 102 7.59 2.13 18.02
C PRO A 102 6.12 2.42 18.40
N VAL A 103 5.87 3.52 19.11
CA VAL A 103 4.55 3.96 19.58
C VAL A 103 3.54 4.20 18.44
N VAL A 104 3.97 4.69 17.27
CA VAL A 104 3.07 4.96 16.13
C VAL A 104 2.43 3.70 15.57
N ARG A 105 3.17 2.58 15.60
CA ARG A 105 2.67 1.29 15.13
C ARG A 105 1.52 0.78 16.01
N ARG A 106 1.60 1.02 17.34
CA ARG A 106 0.50 0.77 18.28
C ARG A 106 -0.66 1.75 18.11
N HIS A 107 -0.39 3.04 17.95
CA HIS A 107 -1.43 4.07 17.89
C HIS A 107 -2.27 3.99 16.61
N LEU A 108 -1.74 3.41 15.54
CA LEU A 108 -2.47 3.19 14.30
C LEU A 108 -3.15 1.81 14.25
N ASN A 109 -3.08 0.98 15.31
CA ASN A 109 -3.50 -0.43 15.29
C ASN A 109 -2.85 -1.25 14.16
N ARG A 110 -1.59 -0.93 13.82
CA ARG A 110 -0.89 -1.43 12.63
C ARG A 110 0.17 -2.49 12.92
N THR A 111 0.31 -2.94 14.17
CA THR A 111 1.06 -4.16 14.54
C THR A 111 0.47 -4.80 15.79
N VAL A 112 0.28 -6.12 15.75
CA VAL A 112 0.31 -7.00 16.92
C VAL A 112 1.77 -7.33 17.23
#